data_AF-A0A383VWA9-F1
#
_entry.id   AF-A0A383VWA9-F1
#
_cell.length_a   1.000
_cell.length_b   1.000
_cell.length_c   1.000
_cell.angle_alpha   90.00
_cell.angle_beta   90.00
_cell.angle_gamma   90.00
#
_symmetry.space_group_name_H-M   'P 1'
#
loop_
_entity.id
_entity.type
_entity.pdbx_description
1 polymer ?
#
loop_
_entity_poly.entity_id
_entity_poly.type
_entity_poly.pdbx_seq_one_letter_code
_entity_poly.pdbx_strand_id
1 'polypeptide(L)'
;MALPDLFKKPSSLACLRPANIQQLGIKQEAADEKPQLLQRLETCLHQAKHAAASLQVHSNSWGAAKLDVDVYRQVFHMFIASMTTYRPLLLRIQQAYDVALQDAAGSAYDHVHLQTELSMMPQRHAEAVAAARAEASARAAAMQDELQHKLQELQQQADQAEAECVQIDEQLHYFQKHILQARRELDQIDTANRRGYKELLDNSSWHLLAQLPGLSSNAPGSHVGKAYRMSS
;
A
#
# COMPACT_ATOMS: atom_id res chain seq x y z
N MET A 1 -5.80 -15.08 -39.14
CA MET A 1 -5.41 -15.95 -40.28
C MET A 1 -5.08 -15.04 -41.46
N ALA A 2 -3.85 -15.05 -41.97
CA ALA A 2 -3.47 -14.23 -43.12
C ALA A 2 -3.98 -14.90 -44.42
N LEU A 3 -4.62 -14.12 -45.30
CA LEU A 3 -5.04 -14.61 -46.61
C LEU A 3 -3.79 -15.00 -47.44
N PRO A 4 -3.84 -16.12 -48.19
CA PRO A 4 -2.76 -16.47 -49.11
C PRO A 4 -2.61 -15.39 -50.17
N ASP A 5 -1.36 -14.98 -50.41
CA ASP A 5 -1.00 -13.84 -51.26
C ASP A 5 -1.23 -14.16 -52.75
N LEU A 6 -2.47 -13.94 -53.21
CA LEU A 6 -2.93 -14.28 -54.56
C LEU A 6 -2.16 -13.54 -55.67
N PHE A 7 -1.50 -12.42 -55.34
CA PHE A 7 -0.76 -11.58 -56.29
C PHE A 7 0.71 -11.98 -56.50
N LYS A 8 1.23 -12.94 -55.72
CA LYS A 8 2.63 -13.42 -55.87
C LYS A 8 2.80 -14.53 -56.92
N LYS A 9 1.70 -15.12 -57.42
CA LYS A 9 1.76 -16.19 -58.43
C LYS A 9 1.64 -15.59 -59.84
N PRO A 10 2.62 -15.78 -60.74
CA PRO A 10 2.59 -15.18 -62.09
C PRO A 10 1.42 -15.68 -62.97
N SER A 11 0.79 -16.79 -62.59
CA SER A 11 -0.35 -17.40 -63.27
C SER A 11 -1.72 -16.99 -62.73
N SER A 12 -1.82 -16.31 -61.58
CA SER A 12 -3.12 -15.95 -60.98
C SER A 12 -3.83 -14.81 -61.71
N LEU A 13 -3.09 -13.98 -62.44
CA LEU A 13 -3.62 -12.89 -63.26
C LEU A 13 -3.90 -13.33 -64.71
N ALA A 14 -3.54 -14.56 -65.10
CA ALA A 14 -3.77 -15.07 -66.45
C ALA A 14 -5.27 -15.23 -66.76
N CYS A 15 -6.10 -15.49 -65.73
CA CYS A 15 -7.56 -15.55 -65.87
C CYS A 15 -8.22 -14.17 -66.08
N LEU A 16 -7.51 -13.08 -65.83
CA LEU A 16 -8.00 -11.71 -66.01
C LEU A 16 -7.63 -11.12 -67.37
N ARG A 17 -6.79 -11.80 -68.16
CA ARG A 17 -6.50 -11.36 -69.53
C ARG A 17 -7.72 -11.65 -70.40
N PRO A 18 -8.33 -10.64 -71.04
CA PRO A 18 -9.40 -10.88 -71.99
C PRO A 18 -8.83 -11.73 -73.13
N ALA A 19 -9.35 -12.94 -73.28
CA ALA A 19 -9.09 -13.73 -74.47
C ALA A 19 -9.69 -12.98 -75.67
N ASN A 20 -8.82 -12.50 -76.57
CA ASN A 20 -9.15 -11.88 -77.86
C ASN A 20 -10.00 -10.58 -77.85
N ILE A 21 -9.31 -9.45 -77.65
CA ILE A 21 -9.82 -8.13 -78.11
C ILE A 21 -9.75 -8.01 -79.65
N GLN A 22 -8.99 -8.87 -80.34
CA GLN A 22 -8.77 -8.80 -81.80
C GLN A 22 -9.98 -9.17 -82.67
N GLN A 23 -11.10 -9.64 -82.11
CA GLN A 23 -12.31 -10.00 -82.89
C GLN A 23 -13.38 -8.90 -82.93
N LEU A 24 -13.23 -7.82 -82.17
CA LEU A 24 -14.10 -6.65 -82.24
C LEU A 24 -13.36 -5.56 -83.01
N GLY A 25 -13.64 -5.42 -84.31
CA GLY A 25 -13.09 -4.40 -85.20
C GLY A 25 -13.49 -2.97 -84.82
N ILE A 26 -13.20 -2.55 -83.60
CA ILE A 26 -13.42 -1.21 -83.08
C ILE A 26 -12.10 -0.46 -83.28
N LYS A 27 -12.13 0.52 -84.19
CA LYS A 27 -11.03 1.41 -84.52
C LYS A 27 -10.39 2.00 -83.24
N GLN A 28 -9.07 1.87 -83.13
CA GLN A 28 -8.24 2.35 -82.01
C GLN A 28 -8.19 3.89 -81.85
N GLU A 29 -8.84 4.67 -82.73
CA GLU A 29 -8.83 6.14 -82.65
C GLU A 29 -9.60 6.72 -81.45
N ALA A 30 -10.46 5.93 -80.78
CA ALA A 30 -11.18 6.35 -79.57
C ALA A 30 -10.42 6.09 -78.25
N ALA A 31 -9.15 5.66 -78.32
CA ALA A 31 -8.38 5.23 -77.14
C ALA A 31 -7.73 6.40 -76.36
N ASP A 32 -7.57 7.59 -76.96
CA ASP A 32 -6.93 8.75 -76.31
C ASP A 32 -7.92 9.69 -75.61
N GLU A 33 -9.23 9.59 -75.89
CA GLU A 33 -10.24 10.36 -75.18
C GLU A 33 -10.60 9.67 -73.86
N LYS A 34 -10.39 10.36 -72.73
CA LYS A 34 -10.86 9.87 -71.43
C LYS A 34 -12.36 9.54 -71.56
N PRO A 35 -12.81 8.33 -71.17
CA PRO A 35 -14.21 7.97 -71.29
C PRO A 35 -15.07 8.96 -70.50
N GLN A 36 -16.15 9.46 -71.10
CA GLN A 36 -17.00 10.53 -70.57
C GLN A 36 -17.46 10.30 -69.12
N LEU A 37 -17.61 9.03 -68.73
CA LEU A 37 -17.92 8.63 -67.35
C LEU A 37 -16.81 9.03 -66.36
N LEU A 38 -15.54 8.76 -66.68
CA LEU A 38 -14.41 9.12 -65.81
C LEU A 38 -14.30 10.64 -65.69
N GLN A 39 -14.53 11.37 -66.77
CA GLN A 39 -14.52 12.84 -66.75
C GLN A 39 -15.62 13.39 -65.83
N ARG A 40 -16.82 12.79 -65.83
CA ARG A 40 -17.93 13.16 -64.92
C ARG A 40 -17.63 12.80 -63.46
N LEU A 41 -16.94 11.69 -63.22
CA LEU A 41 -16.55 11.28 -61.87
C LEU A 41 -15.42 12.18 -61.32
N GLU A 42 -14.47 12.57 -62.15
CA GLU A 42 -13.41 13.53 -61.79
C GLU A 42 -14.00 14.90 -61.42
N THR A 43 -14.93 15.42 -62.22
CA THR A 43 -15.60 16.70 -61.90
C THR A 43 -16.44 16.60 -60.63
N CYS A 44 -17.17 15.51 -60.45
CA CYS A 44 -17.93 15.26 -59.21
C CYS A 44 -17.02 15.17 -57.99
N LEU A 45 -15.88 14.47 -58.10
CA LEU A 45 -14.90 14.36 -57.02
C LEU A 45 -14.31 15.72 -56.66
N HIS A 46 -13.96 16.54 -57.64
CA HIS A 46 -13.47 17.90 -57.39
C HIS A 46 -14.51 18.78 -56.70
N GLN A 47 -15.77 18.72 -57.14
CA GLN A 47 -16.87 19.46 -56.52
C GLN A 47 -17.14 18.98 -55.08
N ALA A 48 -17.17 17.67 -54.86
CA ALA A 48 -17.40 17.08 -53.55
C ALA A 48 -16.26 17.38 -52.57
N LYS A 49 -15.00 17.35 -53.04
CA LYS A 49 -13.85 17.79 -52.24
C LYS A 49 -13.87 19.27 -51.90
N HIS A 50 -14.29 20.12 -52.84
CA HIS A 50 -14.41 21.55 -52.57
C HIS A 50 -15.52 21.84 -51.54
N ALA A 51 -16.62 21.08 -51.59
CA ALA A 51 -17.68 21.15 -50.58
C ALA A 51 -17.18 20.63 -49.21
N ALA A 52 -16.45 19.51 -49.18
CA ALA A 52 -15.86 18.97 -47.96
C ALA A 52 -14.83 19.93 -47.34
N ALA A 53 -13.97 20.55 -48.14
CA ALA A 53 -13.02 21.56 -47.69
C ALA A 53 -13.71 22.79 -47.06
N SER A 54 -14.89 23.18 -47.56
CA SER A 54 -15.68 24.27 -46.96
C SER A 54 -16.25 23.91 -45.59
N LEU A 55 -16.52 22.63 -45.33
CA LEU A 55 -16.99 22.09 -44.05
C LEU A 55 -15.84 21.79 -43.08
N GLN A 56 -14.64 21.50 -43.59
CA GLN A 56 -13.45 21.17 -42.80
C GLN A 56 -12.90 22.36 -41.98
N VAL A 57 -13.26 23.60 -42.31
CA VAL A 57 -12.78 24.82 -41.61
C VAL A 57 -13.10 24.81 -40.10
N HIS A 58 -14.04 23.97 -39.67
CA HIS A 58 -14.46 23.86 -38.26
C HIS A 58 -14.28 22.47 -37.66
N SER A 59 -13.66 21.52 -38.37
CA SER A 59 -13.55 20.12 -37.93
C SER A 59 -12.14 19.73 -37.50
N ASN A 60 -12.03 18.98 -36.42
CA ASN A 60 -10.78 18.36 -35.96
C ASN A 60 -10.17 17.48 -37.06
N SER A 61 -8.86 17.24 -37.04
CA SER A 61 -8.15 16.50 -38.13
C SER A 61 -8.76 15.12 -38.43
N TRP A 62 -9.35 14.46 -37.44
CA TRP A 62 -10.09 13.21 -37.61
C TRP A 62 -11.41 13.37 -38.40
N GLY A 63 -12.15 14.44 -38.13
CA GLY A 63 -13.36 14.79 -38.88
C GLY A 63 -13.05 15.12 -40.34
N ALA A 64 -11.93 15.80 -40.58
CA ALA A 64 -11.45 16.13 -41.91
C ALA A 64 -11.11 14.88 -42.74
N ALA A 65 -10.36 13.93 -42.17
CA ALA A 65 -10.02 12.67 -42.83
C ALA A 65 -11.27 11.81 -43.12
N LYS A 66 -12.26 11.81 -42.22
CA LYS A 66 -13.52 11.09 -42.42
C LYS A 66 -14.34 11.67 -43.58
N LEU A 67 -14.44 12.99 -43.65
CA LEU A 67 -15.11 13.70 -44.75
C LEU A 67 -14.45 13.39 -46.11
N ASP A 68 -13.12 13.36 -46.15
CA ASP A 68 -12.40 12.99 -47.38
C ASP A 68 -12.70 11.56 -47.82
N VAL A 69 -12.69 10.59 -46.90
CA VAL A 69 -13.02 9.20 -47.19
C VAL A 69 -14.48 9.05 -47.66
N ASP A 70 -15.42 9.78 -47.04
CA ASP A 70 -16.83 9.77 -47.43
C ASP A 70 -17.03 10.33 -48.85
N VAL A 71 -16.27 11.35 -49.26
CA VAL A 71 -16.28 11.87 -50.65
C VAL A 71 -15.85 10.78 -51.63
N TYR A 72 -14.75 10.07 -51.37
CA TYR A 72 -14.30 8.97 -52.23
C TYR A 72 -15.32 7.82 -52.26
N ARG A 73 -15.95 7.51 -51.13
CA ARG A 73 -16.99 6.48 -51.03
C ARG A 73 -18.22 6.83 -51.88
N GLN A 74 -18.61 8.11 -51.90
CA GLN A 74 -19.74 8.59 -52.69
C GLN A 74 -19.45 8.55 -54.20
N VAL A 75 -18.25 8.97 -54.62
CA VAL A 75 -17.81 8.89 -56.03
C VAL A 75 -17.72 7.43 -56.48
N PHE A 76 -17.19 6.54 -55.62
CA PHE A 76 -17.13 5.10 -55.89
C PHE A 76 -18.52 4.48 -56.01
N HIS A 77 -19.48 4.91 -55.18
CA HIS A 77 -20.86 4.46 -55.29
C HIS A 77 -21.51 4.89 -56.62
N MET A 78 -21.26 6.11 -57.08
CA MET A 78 -21.73 6.57 -58.40
C MET A 78 -21.08 5.79 -59.55
N PHE A 79 -19.79 5.47 -59.44
CA PHE A 79 -19.11 4.59 -60.39
C PHE A 79 -19.76 3.20 -60.45
N ILE A 80 -20.04 2.59 -59.31
CA ILE A 80 -20.74 1.30 -59.23
C ILE A 80 -22.15 1.37 -59.83
N ALA A 81 -22.88 2.45 -59.57
CA ALA A 81 -24.22 2.64 -60.11
C ALA A 81 -24.23 2.72 -61.65
N SER A 82 -23.17 3.31 -62.25
CA SER A 82 -23.01 3.40 -63.70
C SER A 82 -22.57 2.09 -64.37
N MET A 83 -21.94 1.18 -63.62
CA MET A 83 -21.42 -0.10 -64.11
C MET A 83 -22.42 -1.24 -63.83
N THR A 84 -23.49 -1.33 -64.62
CA THR A 84 -24.59 -2.29 -64.40
C THR A 84 -24.15 -3.76 -64.47
N THR A 85 -23.21 -4.10 -65.35
CA THR A 85 -22.73 -5.49 -65.56
C THR A 85 -21.94 -6.04 -64.38
N TYR A 86 -21.09 -5.22 -63.75
CA TYR A 86 -20.20 -5.64 -62.66
C TYR A 86 -20.69 -5.19 -61.27
N ARG A 87 -21.85 -4.54 -61.21
CA ARG A 87 -22.46 -4.00 -59.99
C ARG A 87 -22.47 -4.96 -58.79
N PRO A 88 -22.92 -6.23 -58.89
CA PRO A 88 -22.99 -7.11 -57.72
C PRO A 88 -21.61 -7.47 -57.16
N LEU A 89 -20.58 -7.59 -58.02
CA LEU A 89 -19.21 -7.84 -57.60
C LEU A 89 -18.63 -6.60 -56.88
N LEU A 90 -18.79 -5.42 -57.49
CA LEU A 90 -18.26 -4.18 -56.95
C LEU A 90 -18.92 -3.80 -55.62
N LEU A 91 -20.22 -4.08 -55.46
CA LEU A 91 -20.93 -3.88 -54.19
C LEU A 91 -20.39 -4.79 -53.08
N ARG A 92 -20.06 -6.06 -53.38
CA ARG A 92 -19.45 -6.97 -52.39
C ARG A 92 -18.06 -6.48 -51.96
N ILE A 93 -17.27 -5.99 -52.92
CA ILE A 93 -15.96 -5.41 -52.65
C ILE A 93 -16.11 -4.15 -51.78
N GLN A 94 -17.02 -3.24 -52.16
CA GLN A 94 -17.33 -2.04 -51.39
C GLN A 94 -17.72 -2.39 -49.95
N GLN A 95 -18.61 -3.37 -49.76
CA GLN A 95 -19.04 -3.80 -48.44
C GLN A 95 -17.88 -4.33 -47.58
N ALA A 96 -16.96 -5.11 -48.16
CA ALA A 96 -15.78 -5.59 -47.45
C ALA A 96 -14.85 -4.45 -47.01
N TYR A 97 -14.65 -3.44 -47.87
CA TYR A 97 -13.90 -2.23 -47.53
C TYR A 97 -14.61 -1.39 -46.48
N ASP A 98 -15.93 -1.23 -46.57
CA ASP A 98 -16.72 -0.46 -45.62
C ASP A 98 -16.65 -1.06 -44.20
N VAL A 99 -16.71 -2.40 -44.08
CA VAL A 99 -16.53 -3.10 -42.80
C VAL A 99 -15.12 -2.90 -42.26
N ALA A 100 -14.09 -3.10 -43.08
CA ALA A 100 -12.70 -2.90 -42.66
C ALA A 100 -12.41 -1.45 -42.24
N LEU A 101 -13.04 -0.47 -42.92
CA LEU A 101 -12.92 0.94 -42.59
C LEU A 101 -13.62 1.27 -41.26
N GLN A 102 -14.78 0.68 -41.00
CA GLN A 102 -15.50 0.81 -39.72
C GLN A 102 -14.69 0.22 -38.57
N ASP A 103 -14.12 -0.98 -38.75
CA ASP A 103 -13.26 -1.63 -37.75
C ASP A 103 -12.01 -0.78 -37.48
N ALA A 104 -11.35 -0.26 -38.52
CA ALA A 104 -10.20 0.61 -38.38
C ALA A 104 -10.55 1.91 -37.64
N ALA A 105 -11.69 2.54 -37.99
CA ALA A 105 -12.16 3.75 -37.31
C ALA A 105 -12.49 3.49 -35.83
N GLY A 106 -13.09 2.33 -35.52
CA GLY A 106 -13.34 1.88 -34.16
C GLY A 106 -12.04 1.72 -33.37
N SER A 107 -11.07 0.99 -33.92
CA SER A 107 -9.78 0.76 -33.26
C SER A 107 -8.99 2.05 -33.00
N ALA A 108 -9.09 3.03 -33.91
CA ALA A 108 -8.43 4.32 -33.73
C ALA A 108 -9.11 5.16 -32.65
N TYR A 109 -10.45 5.11 -32.56
CA TYR A 109 -11.19 5.75 -31.48
C TYR A 109 -10.82 5.13 -30.12
N ASP A 110 -10.81 3.80 -30.04
CA ASP A 110 -10.42 3.08 -28.81
C ASP A 110 -8.98 3.41 -28.41
N HIS A 111 -8.07 3.50 -29.38
CA HIS A 111 -6.69 3.88 -29.13
C HIS A 111 -6.58 5.30 -28.56
N VAL A 112 -7.26 6.29 -29.14
CA VAL A 112 -7.29 7.66 -28.59
C VAL A 112 -7.91 7.67 -27.19
N HIS A 113 -9.00 6.94 -26.99
CA HIS A 113 -9.65 6.82 -25.69
C HIS A 113 -8.70 6.22 -24.63
N LEU A 114 -8.06 5.08 -24.93
CA LEU A 114 -7.09 4.44 -24.04
C LEU A 114 -5.88 5.34 -23.78
N GLN A 115 -5.41 6.12 -24.75
CA GLN A 115 -4.36 7.11 -24.52
C GLN A 115 -4.79 8.19 -23.52
N THR A 116 -6.04 8.64 -23.57
CA THR A 116 -6.57 9.58 -22.56
C THR A 116 -6.69 8.94 -21.18
N GLU A 117 -7.09 7.67 -21.10
CA GLU A 117 -7.12 6.96 -19.82
C GLU A 117 -5.71 6.77 -19.24
N LEU A 118 -4.75 6.34 -20.07
CA LEU A 118 -3.36 6.17 -19.69
C LEU A 118 -2.71 7.47 -19.22
N SER A 119 -3.05 8.62 -19.83
CA SER A 119 -2.51 9.91 -19.40
C SER A 119 -3.06 10.37 -18.04
N MET A 120 -4.27 9.92 -17.66
CA MET A 120 -4.88 10.21 -16.36
C MET A 120 -4.43 9.27 -15.23
N MET A 121 -4.04 8.03 -15.54
CA MET A 121 -3.57 7.05 -14.55
C MET A 121 -2.41 7.51 -13.66
N PRO A 122 -1.33 8.16 -14.17
CA PRO A 122 -0.22 8.59 -13.30
C PRO A 122 -0.66 9.63 -12.26
N GLN A 123 -1.60 10.52 -12.60
CA GLN A 123 -2.14 11.50 -11.65
C GLN A 123 -2.94 10.81 -10.55
N ARG A 124 -3.85 9.89 -10.92
CA ARG A 124 -4.62 9.09 -9.95
C ARG A 124 -3.71 8.27 -9.03
N HIS A 125 -2.66 7.68 -9.58
CA HIS A 125 -1.68 6.93 -8.79
C HIS A 125 -0.89 7.84 -7.85
N ALA A 126 -0.46 9.01 -8.32
CA ALA A 126 0.25 9.98 -7.48
C ALA A 126 -0.63 10.46 -6.31
N GLU A 127 -1.90 10.76 -6.57
CA GLU A 127 -2.89 11.13 -5.55
C GLU A 127 -3.10 10.01 -4.53
N ALA A 128 -3.28 8.76 -4.98
CA ALA A 128 -3.45 7.61 -4.10
C ALA A 128 -2.20 7.37 -3.22
N VAL A 129 -1.00 7.50 -3.78
CA VAL A 129 0.25 7.37 -3.03
C VAL A 129 0.40 8.51 -2.02
N ALA A 130 0.05 9.75 -2.40
CA ALA A 130 0.10 10.89 -1.49
C ALA A 130 -0.89 10.71 -0.31
N ALA A 131 -2.12 10.27 -0.59
CA ALA A 131 -3.12 9.96 0.43
C ALA A 131 -2.64 8.85 1.37
N ALA A 132 -2.12 7.74 0.83
CA ALA A 132 -1.60 6.62 1.64
C ALA A 132 -0.42 7.05 2.52
N ARG A 133 0.48 7.91 2.00
CA ARG A 133 1.59 8.48 2.79
C ARG A 133 1.08 9.40 3.90
N ALA A 134 0.12 10.26 3.61
CA ALA A 134 -0.49 11.13 4.61
C ALA A 134 -1.13 10.31 5.73
N GLU A 135 -1.93 9.29 5.40
CA GLU A 135 -2.53 8.38 6.38
C GLU A 135 -1.48 7.64 7.21
N ALA A 136 -0.44 7.10 6.56
CA ALA A 136 0.63 6.39 7.26
C ALA A 136 1.37 7.33 8.23
N SER A 137 1.64 8.56 7.81
CA SER A 137 2.29 9.57 8.67
C SER A 137 1.42 9.98 9.84
N ALA A 138 0.10 10.13 9.65
CA ALA A 138 -0.85 10.44 10.70
C ALA A 138 -0.97 9.30 11.73
N ARG A 139 -1.02 8.04 11.26
CA ARG A 139 -1.03 6.86 12.15
C ARG A 139 0.27 6.73 12.93
N ALA A 140 1.40 7.00 12.30
CA ALA A 140 2.70 6.98 12.98
C ALA A 140 2.81 8.06 14.06
N ALA A 141 2.33 9.28 13.78
CA ALA A 141 2.30 10.36 14.76
C ALA A 141 1.39 10.01 15.96
N ALA A 142 0.17 9.52 15.70
CA ALA A 142 -0.74 9.09 16.76
C ALA A 142 -0.13 7.98 17.63
N MET A 143 0.54 7.00 17.03
CA MET A 143 1.23 5.93 17.77
C MET A 143 2.40 6.47 18.61
N GLN A 144 3.14 7.46 18.10
CA GLN A 144 4.21 8.11 18.86
C GLN A 144 3.66 8.85 20.07
N ASP A 145 2.55 9.58 19.92
CA ASP A 145 1.90 10.29 21.02
C ASP A 145 1.39 9.33 22.09
N GLU A 146 0.76 8.21 21.69
CA GLU A 146 0.32 7.16 22.62
C GLU A 146 1.48 6.53 23.39
N LEU A 147 2.61 6.27 22.72
CA LEU A 147 3.80 5.71 23.36
C LEU A 147 4.44 6.71 24.33
N GLN A 148 4.49 8.00 23.95
CA GLN A 148 4.99 9.04 24.83
C GLN A 148 4.13 9.18 26.09
N HIS A 149 2.80 9.13 25.94
CA HIS A 149 1.88 9.16 27.08
C HIS A 149 2.12 7.97 28.03
N LYS A 150 2.21 6.75 27.50
CA LYS A 150 2.49 5.55 28.29
C LYS A 150 3.85 5.62 29.00
N LEU A 151 4.87 6.16 28.33
CA LEU A 151 6.18 6.36 28.96
C LEU A 151 6.10 7.35 30.11
N GLN A 152 5.37 8.45 29.96
CA GLN A 152 5.16 9.42 31.03
C GLN A 152 4.40 8.81 32.21
N GLU A 153 3.35 8.03 31.95
CA GLU A 153 2.60 7.32 33.00
C GLU A 153 3.50 6.35 33.77
N LEU A 154 4.29 5.53 33.06
CA LEU A 154 5.20 4.57 33.69
C LEU A 154 6.31 5.28 34.48
N GLN A 155 6.81 6.42 33.99
CA GLN A 155 7.80 7.20 34.70
C GLN A 155 7.22 7.80 35.98
N GLN A 156 6.00 8.34 35.94
CA GLN A 156 5.31 8.82 37.15
C GLN A 156 5.08 7.70 38.17
N GLN A 157 4.71 6.50 37.71
CA GLN A 157 4.56 5.34 38.59
C GLN A 157 5.89 4.91 39.21
N ALA A 158 6.98 4.94 38.44
CA ALA A 158 8.32 4.66 38.95
C ALA A 158 8.75 5.68 40.00
N ASP A 159 8.58 6.98 39.72
CA ASP A 159 8.91 8.06 40.65
C ASP A 159 8.10 7.96 41.96
N GLN A 160 6.82 7.57 41.88
CA GLN A 160 5.98 7.32 43.06
C GLN A 160 6.48 6.11 43.86
N ALA A 161 6.79 5.00 43.19
CA ALA A 161 7.33 3.81 43.85
C ALA A 161 8.69 4.08 44.52
N GLU A 162 9.57 4.86 43.88
CA GLU A 162 10.83 5.29 44.48
C GLU A 162 10.61 6.15 45.72
N ALA A 163 9.67 7.10 45.67
CA ALA A 163 9.32 7.91 46.82
C ALA A 163 8.75 7.06 47.99
N GLU A 164 7.92 6.07 47.69
CA GLU A 164 7.41 5.11 48.68
C GLU A 164 8.53 4.26 49.29
N CYS A 165 9.47 3.77 48.47
CA CYS A 165 10.64 3.03 48.96
C CYS A 165 11.48 3.87 49.93
N VAL A 166 11.74 5.15 49.59
CA VAL A 166 12.47 6.07 50.47
C VAL A 166 11.74 6.27 51.80
N GLN A 167 10.41 6.46 51.78
CA GLN A 167 9.62 6.59 53.00
C GLN A 167 9.66 5.33 53.87
N ILE A 168 9.59 4.15 53.25
CA ILE A 168 9.69 2.87 53.95
C ILE A 168 11.07 2.72 54.58
N ASP A 169 12.14 3.05 53.86
CA ASP A 169 13.52 2.99 54.37
C ASP A 169 13.73 3.93 55.56
N GLU A 170 13.17 5.14 55.51
CA GLU A 170 13.19 6.09 56.63
C GLU A 170 12.46 5.54 57.86
N GLN A 171 11.27 4.94 57.66
CA GLN A 171 10.51 4.29 58.74
C GLN A 171 11.27 3.10 59.33
N LEU A 172 11.86 2.24 58.49
CA LEU A 172 12.67 1.11 58.94
C LEU A 172 13.86 1.57 59.78
N HIS A 173 14.55 2.62 59.34
CA HIS A 173 15.67 3.19 60.08
C HIS A 173 15.23 3.82 61.41
N TYR A 174 14.06 4.48 61.45
CA TYR A 174 13.46 4.98 62.69
C TYR A 174 13.14 3.84 63.67
N PHE A 175 12.46 2.79 63.22
CA PHE A 175 12.14 1.63 64.06
C PHE A 175 13.40 0.91 64.54
N GLN A 176 14.42 0.76 63.69
CA GLN A 176 15.68 0.15 64.06
C GLN A 176 16.38 0.93 65.20
N LYS A 177 16.38 2.27 65.13
CA LYS A 177 16.90 3.11 66.21
C LYS A 177 16.13 2.92 67.51
N HIS A 178 14.81 2.87 67.46
CA HIS A 178 13.97 2.64 68.64
C HIS A 178 14.20 1.27 69.26
N ILE A 179 14.31 0.21 68.44
CA ILE A 179 14.62 -1.15 68.92
C ILE A 179 15.98 -1.15 69.63
N LEU A 180 16.99 -0.48 69.07
CA LEU A 180 18.32 -0.38 69.69
C LEU A 180 18.27 0.39 71.03
N GLN A 181 17.47 1.45 71.13
CA GLN A 181 17.29 2.19 72.39
C GLN A 181 16.58 1.34 73.44
N ALA A 182 15.46 0.72 73.10
CA ALA A 182 14.72 -0.18 73.99
C ALA A 182 15.60 -1.35 74.46
N ARG A 183 16.45 -1.90 73.59
CA ARG A 183 17.40 -2.95 73.96
C ARG A 183 18.44 -2.46 74.99
N ARG A 184 18.96 -1.25 74.84
CA ARG A 184 19.87 -0.64 75.82
C ARG A 184 19.20 -0.42 77.17
N GLU A 185 17.94 0.01 77.17
CA GLU A 185 17.14 0.18 78.39
C GLU A 185 16.92 -1.16 79.09
N LEU A 186 16.58 -2.22 78.35
CA LEU A 186 16.50 -3.57 78.89
C LEU A 186 17.83 -4.04 79.49
N ASP A 187 18.95 -3.85 78.78
CA ASP A 187 20.29 -4.20 79.30
C ASP A 187 20.64 -3.41 80.59
N GLN A 188 20.23 -2.14 80.68
CA GLN A 188 20.40 -1.32 81.88
C GLN A 188 19.55 -1.83 83.04
N ILE A 189 18.29 -2.18 82.79
CA ILE A 189 17.40 -2.76 83.80
C ILE A 189 17.93 -4.12 84.27
N ASP A 190 18.39 -4.98 83.36
CA ASP A 190 18.96 -6.28 83.70
C ASP A 190 20.24 -6.15 84.54
N THR A 191 21.11 -5.20 84.19
CA THR A 191 22.32 -4.94 84.99
C THR A 191 21.99 -4.34 86.35
N ALA A 192 21.01 -3.44 86.44
CA ALA A 192 20.51 -2.89 87.71
C ALA A 192 19.87 -3.99 88.58
N ASN A 193 19.01 -4.84 88.00
CA ASN A 193 18.40 -5.97 88.68
C ASN A 193 19.47 -6.94 89.21
N ARG A 194 20.48 -7.29 88.40
CA ARG A 194 21.59 -8.14 88.85
C ARG A 194 22.39 -7.52 90.00
N ARG A 195 22.59 -6.20 90.00
CA ARG A 195 23.24 -5.50 91.13
C ARG A 195 22.35 -5.54 92.37
N GLY A 196 21.07 -5.22 92.24
CA GLY A 196 20.11 -5.30 93.34
C GLY A 196 20.01 -6.70 93.94
N TYR A 197 19.97 -7.75 93.11
CA TYR A 197 20.00 -9.14 93.58
C TYR A 197 21.29 -9.47 94.32
N LYS A 198 22.45 -8.99 93.86
CA LYS A 198 23.73 -9.17 94.57
C LYS A 198 23.72 -8.45 95.91
N GLU A 199 23.29 -7.18 95.95
CA GLU A 199 23.19 -6.42 97.20
C GLU A 199 22.22 -7.08 98.20
N LEU A 200 21.09 -7.62 97.73
CA LEU A 200 20.16 -8.37 98.58
C LEU A 200 20.76 -9.69 99.08
N LEU A 201 21.51 -10.41 98.23
CA LEU A 201 22.21 -11.62 98.64
C LEU A 201 23.28 -11.30 99.70
N ASP A 202 24.11 -10.27 99.47
CA ASP A 202 25.17 -9.83 100.37
C ASP A 202 24.60 -9.38 101.74
N ASN A 203 23.44 -8.72 101.73
CA ASN A 203 22.73 -8.28 102.94
C ASN A 203 21.80 -9.34 103.55
N SER A 204 21.64 -10.50 102.90
CA SER A 204 20.79 -11.56 103.43
C SER A 204 21.48 -12.28 104.58
N SER A 205 20.70 -12.65 105.60
CA SER A 205 21.16 -13.41 106.76
C SER A 205 21.84 -14.74 106.41
N TRP A 206 21.61 -15.27 105.20
CA TRP A 206 22.23 -16.49 104.68
C TRP A 206 23.67 -16.28 104.18
N HIS A 207 24.04 -15.09 103.69
CA HIS A 207 25.41 -14.80 103.28
C HIS A 207 26.35 -14.59 104.48
N LEU A 208 25.85 -13.93 105.53
CA LEU A 208 26.54 -13.79 106.82
C LEU A 208 26.82 -15.14 107.49
N LEU A 209 25.95 -16.13 107.29
CA LEU A 209 26.16 -17.50 107.79
C LEU A 209 27.21 -18.28 106.99
N ALA A 210 27.40 -17.99 105.69
CA ALA A 210 28.38 -18.66 104.83
C ALA A 210 29.82 -18.11 105.00
N GLN A 211 30.00 -16.90 105.53
CA GLN A 211 31.32 -16.29 105.80
C GLN A 211 31.94 -16.67 107.15
N LEU A 212 31.26 -17.48 107.97
CA LEU A 212 31.83 -18.04 109.20
C LEU A 212 32.87 -19.13 108.83
N PRO A 213 34.15 -18.99 109.25
CA PRO A 213 35.17 -19.97 108.95
C PRO A 213 34.96 -21.22 109.83
N GLY A 214 34.40 -22.29 109.25
CA GLY A 214 34.27 -23.55 109.98
C GLY A 214 33.41 -24.67 109.35
N LEU A 215 32.59 -24.42 108.33
CA LEU A 215 31.71 -25.45 107.76
C LEU A 215 31.88 -25.57 106.24
N SER A 216 33.01 -26.15 105.87
CA SER A 216 33.14 -26.89 104.61
C SER A 216 32.49 -28.26 104.80
N SER A 217 31.39 -28.55 104.09
CA SER A 217 31.16 -29.88 103.55
C SER A 217 29.99 -29.91 102.56
N ASN A 218 30.27 -30.54 101.41
CA ASN A 218 29.33 -31.17 100.47
C ASN A 218 28.49 -30.28 99.54
N ALA A 219 29.07 -30.07 98.35
CA ALA A 219 28.29 -30.09 97.12
C ALA A 219 27.61 -31.46 96.91
N PRO A 220 26.45 -31.47 96.26
CA PRO A 220 26.22 -32.44 95.20
C PRO A 220 25.83 -31.71 93.89
N GLY A 221 26.32 -32.25 92.78
CA GLY A 221 26.07 -31.70 91.45
C GLY A 221 24.65 -31.90 90.95
N SER A 222 24.34 -31.22 89.84
CA SER A 222 23.35 -31.70 88.88
C SER A 222 23.65 -31.14 87.50
N HIS A 223 23.85 -32.08 86.58
CA HIS A 223 23.76 -31.94 85.13
C HIS A 223 22.40 -31.39 84.65
N VAL A 224 22.35 -31.16 83.33
CA VAL A 224 21.17 -31.06 82.42
C VAL A 224 20.62 -29.62 82.27
N GLY A 225 20.44 -29.03 81.08
CA GLY A 225 20.39 -29.62 79.75
C GLY A 225 20.33 -28.57 78.61
N LYS A 226 20.21 -29.13 77.41
CA LYS A 226 20.25 -28.55 76.06
C LYS A 226 19.08 -27.60 75.72
N ALA A 227 19.31 -26.87 74.62
CA ALA A 227 18.35 -26.33 73.63
C ALA A 227 17.63 -25.03 74.07
N TYR A 228 17.39 -24.03 73.21
CA TYR A 228 16.98 -24.08 71.81
C TYR A 228 17.56 -22.89 71.01
N ARG A 229 18.05 -23.19 69.81
CA ARG A 229 18.30 -22.24 68.72
C ARG A 229 17.02 -22.24 67.89
N MET A 230 16.25 -21.15 67.87
CA MET A 230 15.24 -20.93 66.84
C MET A 230 15.58 -19.67 66.06
N SER A 231 16.01 -19.94 64.84
CA SER A 231 15.90 -19.12 63.65
C SER A 231 14.45 -18.77 63.35
N SER A 232 14.17 -17.50 63.06
CA SER A 232 13.36 -17.02 61.94
C SER A 232 13.74 -15.57 61.70
#